data_AF-A0A3D3Z3D8-F1
#
_entry.id   AF-A0A3D3Z3D8-F1
#
_cell.length_a   1.000
_cell.length_b   1.000
_cell.length_c   1.000
_cell.angle_alpha   90.00
_cell.angle_beta   90.00
_cell.angle_gamma   90.00
#
_symmetry.space_group_name_H-M   'P 1'
#
loop_
_entity.id
_entity.type
_entity.pdbx_description
1 polymer ?
#
loop_
_entity_poly.entity_id
_entity_poly.type
_entity_poly.pdbx_seq_one_letter_code
_entity_poly.pdbx_strand_id
1 'polypeptide(L)'
;KYIAPPHTTDFAIMFLPTEGLFAEVVRRPGLVDSLQRDFKVLVSGPTTLMATLTSLRMGFRTLAIQQRSSEVWQVLSKVKQEFEKFGGVLKKVEDKLDQAKSVVQQARTRENVLGRQLRAVETLPGSAPIATLPFAQSQDLLDDVLDEGDDA
;
A
#
# COMPACT_ATOMS: atom_id res chain seq x y z
N LYS A 1 -15.43 -46.32 17.63
CA LYS A 1 -15.31 -45.28 18.69
C LYS A 1 -15.75 -43.95 18.07
N TYR A 2 -16.75 -43.26 18.63
CA TYR A 2 -17.31 -42.03 18.02
C TYR A 2 -16.46 -40.78 18.24
N ILE A 3 -15.59 -40.77 19.25
CA ILE A 3 -14.58 -39.73 19.49
C ILE A 3 -13.22 -40.35 19.15
N ALA A 4 -12.68 -39.99 17.99
CA ALA A 4 -11.42 -40.46 17.44
C ALA A 4 -10.71 -39.35 16.62
N PRO A 5 -10.13 -38.32 17.28
CA PRO A 5 -9.24 -37.38 16.60
C PRO A 5 -8.07 -38.11 15.92
N PRO A 6 -7.66 -37.73 14.70
CA PRO A 6 -8.10 -36.56 13.92
C PRO A 6 -9.33 -36.79 13.03
N HIS A 7 -9.89 -38.01 13.00
CA HIS A 7 -11.02 -38.35 12.12
C HIS A 7 -12.36 -37.74 12.58
N THR A 8 -12.49 -37.46 13.88
CA THR A 8 -13.63 -36.74 14.46
C THR A 8 -13.17 -35.64 15.41
N THR A 9 -14.10 -34.83 15.89
CA THR A 9 -13.87 -33.91 17.01
C THR A 9 -13.47 -34.67 18.28
N ASP A 10 -12.85 -33.95 19.22
CA ASP A 10 -12.42 -34.44 20.52
C ASP A 10 -13.55 -34.47 21.57
N PHE A 11 -14.74 -34.01 21.20
CA PHE A 11 -15.98 -34.10 21.97
C PHE A 11 -17.14 -34.56 21.08
N ALA A 12 -18.24 -35.00 21.70
CA ALA A 12 -19.48 -35.33 21.01
C ALA A 12 -20.68 -34.64 21.67
N ILE A 13 -21.76 -34.46 20.90
CA ILE A 13 -23.05 -33.97 21.42
C ILE A 13 -24.04 -35.13 21.35
N MET A 14 -24.56 -35.54 22.51
CA MET A 14 -25.67 -36.48 22.63
C MET A 14 -26.98 -35.70 22.54
N PHE A 15 -27.66 -35.81 21.41
CA PHE A 15 -28.95 -35.18 21.19
C PHE A 15 -30.08 -36.03 21.77
N LEU A 16 -30.95 -35.39 22.55
CA LEU A 16 -32.18 -35.98 23.07
C LEU A 16 -33.37 -35.31 22.36
N PRO A 17 -34.26 -36.08 21.70
CA PRO A 17 -35.25 -35.52 20.77
C PRO A 17 -36.38 -34.73 21.45
N THR A 18 -36.49 -34.81 22.78
CA THR A 18 -37.49 -34.06 23.55
C THR A 18 -36.85 -33.39 24.76
N GLU A 19 -37.37 -32.22 25.13
CA GLU A 19 -36.93 -31.52 26.35
C GLU A 19 -37.24 -32.33 27.62
N GLY A 20 -38.30 -33.14 27.60
CA GLY A 20 -38.63 -34.04 28.72
C GLY A 20 -37.54 -35.08 28.98
N LEU A 21 -36.98 -35.69 27.93
CA LEU A 21 -35.86 -36.63 28.05
C LEU A 21 -34.59 -35.92 28.53
N PHE A 22 -34.30 -34.72 28.01
CA PHE A 22 -33.19 -33.90 28.49
C PHE A 22 -33.31 -33.59 29.98
N ALA A 23 -34.47 -33.11 30.41
CA ALA A 23 -34.74 -32.81 31.82
C ALA A 23 -34.61 -34.06 32.71
N GLU A 24 -35.00 -35.23 32.22
CA GLU A 24 -34.87 -36.48 32.96
C GLU A 24 -33.42 -36.94 33.11
N VAL A 25 -32.61 -36.77 32.08
CA VAL A 25 -31.17 -37.07 32.12
C VAL A 25 -30.44 -36.12 33.07
N VAL A 26 -30.76 -34.82 33.03
CA VAL A 26 -30.15 -33.80 33.91
C VAL A 26 -30.57 -33.98 35.37
N ARG A 27 -31.78 -34.50 35.63
CA ARG A 27 -32.25 -34.80 37.00
C ARG A 27 -31.49 -35.94 37.68
N ARG A 28 -30.70 -36.74 36.96
CA ARG A 28 -29.88 -37.82 37.53
C ARG A 28 -28.54 -37.24 38.00
N PRO A 29 -28.30 -37.15 39.32
CA PRO A 29 -27.06 -36.57 39.84
C PRO A 29 -25.84 -37.33 39.33
N GLY A 30 -24.82 -36.60 38.89
CA GLY A 30 -23.55 -37.16 38.42
C GLY A 30 -23.55 -37.73 37.00
N LEU A 31 -24.71 -38.05 36.40
CA LEU A 31 -24.75 -38.65 35.06
C LEU A 31 -24.16 -37.73 33.99
N VAL A 32 -24.60 -36.48 33.95
CA VAL A 32 -24.12 -35.49 32.98
C VAL A 32 -22.65 -35.14 33.20
N ASP A 33 -22.23 -35.05 34.47
CA ASP A 33 -20.84 -34.76 34.83
C ASP A 33 -19.90 -35.89 34.38
N SER A 34 -20.26 -37.16 34.63
CA SER A 34 -19.49 -38.32 34.15
C SER A 34 -19.46 -38.38 32.62
N LEU A 35 -20.58 -38.14 31.93
CA LEU A 35 -20.61 -38.08 30.46
C LEU A 35 -19.67 -36.99 29.91
N GLN A 36 -19.63 -35.83 30.55
CA GLN A 36 -18.76 -34.73 30.13
C GLN A 36 -17.29 -35.00 30.46
N ARG A 37 -16.98 -35.42 31.69
CA ARG A 37 -15.60 -35.60 32.18
C ARG A 37 -14.92 -36.82 31.59
N ASP A 38 -15.60 -37.97 31.61
CA ASP A 38 -14.98 -39.26 31.27
C ASP A 38 -15.10 -39.57 29.78
N PHE A 39 -16.19 -39.14 29.15
CA PHE A 39 -16.50 -39.44 27.75
C PHE A 39 -16.42 -38.24 26.82
N LYS A 40 -16.25 -37.01 27.33
CA LYS A 40 -16.29 -35.78 26.52
C LYS A 40 -17.59 -35.63 25.72
N VAL A 41 -18.70 -36.06 26.32
CA VAL A 41 -20.04 -36.01 25.72
C VAL A 41 -20.86 -34.92 26.39
N LEU A 42 -21.33 -33.95 25.60
CA LEU A 42 -22.29 -32.94 26.01
C LEU A 42 -23.70 -33.46 25.74
N VAL A 43 -24.57 -33.49 26.75
CA VAL A 43 -26.00 -33.80 26.56
C VAL A 43 -26.75 -32.55 26.13
N SER A 44 -27.63 -32.67 25.14
CA SER A 44 -28.36 -31.52 24.59
C SER A 44 -29.80 -31.85 24.21
N GLY A 45 -30.75 -31.04 24.65
CA GLY A 45 -32.13 -31.04 24.16
C GLY A 45 -32.30 -30.16 22.90
N PRO A 46 -33.49 -30.13 22.27
CA PRO A 46 -33.77 -29.29 21.11
C PRO A 46 -33.42 -27.81 21.29
N THR A 47 -33.79 -27.20 22.42
CA THR A 47 -33.52 -25.80 22.72
C THR A 47 -32.04 -25.56 23.03
N THR A 48 -31.40 -26.45 23.79
CA THR A 48 -29.98 -26.34 24.10
C THR A 48 -29.13 -26.47 22.84
N LEU A 49 -29.45 -27.40 21.94
CA LEU A 49 -28.73 -27.58 20.69
C LEU A 49 -28.87 -26.34 19.81
N MET A 50 -30.08 -25.78 19.71
CA MET A 50 -30.33 -24.55 18.96
C MET A 50 -29.54 -23.37 19.53
N ALA A 51 -29.48 -23.24 20.86
CA ALA A 51 -28.68 -22.22 21.53
C ALA A 51 -27.18 -22.40 21.23
N THR A 52 -26.64 -23.62 21.37
CA THR A 52 -25.24 -23.93 21.05
C THR A 52 -24.89 -23.61 19.59
N LEU A 53 -25.75 -23.99 18.63
CA LEU A 53 -25.53 -23.70 17.21
C LEU A 53 -25.59 -22.19 16.93
N THR A 54 -26.48 -21.47 17.60
CA THR A 54 -26.59 -20.01 17.45
C THR A 54 -25.35 -19.30 18.01
N SER A 55 -24.87 -19.71 19.19
CA SER A 55 -23.62 -19.23 19.77
C SER A 55 -22.41 -19.55 18.89
N LEU A 56 -22.34 -20.77 18.33
CA LEU A 56 -21.28 -21.17 17.42
C LEU A 56 -21.30 -20.34 16.13
N ARG A 57 -22.47 -20.12 15.53
CA ARG A 57 -22.65 -19.25 14.37
C ARG A 57 -22.14 -17.83 14.64
N MET A 58 -22.43 -17.28 15.81
CA MET A 58 -21.92 -15.97 16.22
C MET A 58 -20.40 -15.99 16.39
N GLY A 59 -19.84 -17.04 17.01
CA GLY A 59 -18.40 -17.25 17.15
C GLY A 59 -17.68 -17.25 15.79
N PHE A 60 -18.21 -17.98 14.81
CA PHE A 60 -17.67 -17.97 13.44
C PHE A 60 -17.83 -16.63 12.73
N ARG A 61 -18.96 -15.93 12.92
CA ARG A 61 -19.14 -14.59 12.38
C ARG A 61 -18.09 -13.61 12.94
N THR A 62 -17.83 -13.68 14.24
CA THR A 62 -16.78 -12.87 14.89
C THR A 62 -15.40 -13.23 14.35
N LEU A 63 -15.09 -14.52 14.20
CA LEU A 63 -13.80 -14.98 13.68
C LEU A 63 -13.60 -14.57 12.20
N ALA A 64 -14.65 -14.61 11.39
CA ALA A 64 -14.63 -14.10 10.02
C ALA A 64 -14.47 -12.57 9.95
N ILE A 65 -15.05 -11.83 10.90
CA ILE A 65 -14.85 -10.38 11.02
C ILE A 65 -13.40 -10.07 11.41
N GLN A 66 -12.83 -10.81 12.37
CA GLN A 66 -11.41 -10.69 12.74
C GLN A 66 -10.49 -10.94 11.54
N GLN A 67 -10.82 -11.89 10.67
CA GLN A 67 -10.04 -12.18 9.46
C GLN A 67 -10.00 -11.00 8.47
N ARG A 68 -11.04 -10.15 8.43
CA ARG A 68 -11.13 -8.98 7.52
C ARG A 68 -10.30 -7.76 7.93
N SER A 69 -9.65 -7.77 9.10
CA SER A 69 -8.70 -6.70 9.46
C SER A 69 -7.36 -6.80 8.71
N SER A 70 -7.06 -7.95 8.11
CA SER A 70 -5.83 -8.16 7.33
C SER A 70 -5.86 -7.49 5.94
N GLU A 71 -7.04 -7.31 5.34
CA GLU A 71 -7.20 -6.59 4.06
C GLU A 71 -6.92 -5.08 4.21
N VAL A 72 -7.36 -4.46 5.29
CA VAL A 72 -7.18 -3.02 5.52
C VAL A 72 -5.69 -2.66 5.63
N TRP A 73 -4.90 -3.49 6.33
CA TRP A 73 -3.45 -3.28 6.43
C TRP A 73 -2.72 -3.51 5.10
N GLN A 74 -3.16 -4.47 4.28
CA GLN A 74 -2.60 -4.66 2.94
C GLN A 74 -2.92 -3.48 2.00
N VAL A 75 -4.14 -2.96 2.04
CA VAL A 75 -4.53 -1.79 1.24
C VAL A 75 -3.74 -0.56 1.66
N LEU A 76 -3.63 -0.29 2.97
CA LEU A 76 -2.85 0.83 3.48
C LEU A 76 -1.36 0.71 3.12
N SER A 77 -0.81 -0.51 3.16
CA SER A 77 0.58 -0.78 2.74
C SER A 77 0.81 -0.52 1.24
N LYS A 78 -0.16 -0.87 0.38
CA LYS A 78 -0.11 -0.54 -1.05
C LYS A 78 -0.15 0.97 -1.28
N VAL A 79 -1.01 1.69 -0.57
CA VAL A 79 -1.10 3.15 -0.67
C VAL A 79 0.20 3.83 -0.22
N LYS A 80 0.83 3.34 0.86
CA LYS A 80 2.14 3.84 1.32
C LYS A 80 3.22 3.69 0.24
N GLN A 81 3.31 2.53 -0.42
CA GLN A 81 4.27 2.31 -1.50
C GLN A 81 4.03 3.26 -2.69
N GLU A 82 2.78 3.52 -3.04
CA GLU A 82 2.46 4.42 -4.15
C GLU A 82 2.82 5.89 -3.82
N PHE A 83 2.65 6.30 -2.55
CA PHE A 83 3.12 7.60 -2.06
C PHE A 83 4.65 7.72 -2.08
N GLU A 84 5.39 6.67 -1.73
CA GLU A 84 6.86 6.65 -1.82
C GLU A 84 7.34 6.80 -3.28
N LYS A 85 6.71 6.10 -4.23
CA LYS A 85 6.99 6.26 -5.66
C LYS A 85 6.70 7.67 -6.15
N PHE A 86 5.57 8.25 -5.74
CA PHE A 86 5.20 9.61 -6.09
C PHE A 86 6.23 10.64 -5.59
N GLY A 87 6.77 10.44 -4.38
CA GLY A 87 7.88 11.25 -3.87
C GLY A 87 9.13 11.19 -4.75
N GLY A 88 9.47 10.01 -5.28
CA GLY A 88 10.57 9.85 -6.23
C GLY A 88 10.35 10.58 -7.55
N VAL A 89 9.12 10.58 -8.07
CA VAL A 89 8.75 11.35 -9.27
C VAL A 89 8.83 12.85 -9.01
N LEU A 90 8.31 13.32 -7.87
CA LEU A 90 8.34 14.72 -7.50
C LEU A 90 9.77 15.25 -7.36
N LYS A 91 10.68 14.45 -6.78
CA LYS A 91 12.10 14.78 -6.70
C LYS A 91 12.74 14.98 -8.08
N LYS A 92 12.44 14.10 -9.04
CA LYS A 92 12.92 14.26 -10.43
C LYS A 92 12.41 15.54 -11.09
N VAL A 93 11.18 15.96 -10.76
CA VAL A 93 10.61 17.21 -11.27
C VAL A 93 11.34 18.41 -10.66
N GLU A 94 11.63 18.38 -9.36
CA GLU A 94 12.44 19.39 -8.67
C GLU A 94 13.83 19.53 -9.31
N ASP A 95 14.53 18.42 -9.51
CA ASP A 95 15.86 18.39 -10.15
C ASP A 95 15.83 19.03 -11.56
N LYS A 96 14.81 18.70 -12.37
CA LYS A 96 14.64 19.28 -13.72
C LYS A 96 14.33 20.78 -13.68
N LEU A 97 13.54 21.24 -12.71
CA LEU A 97 13.26 22.67 -12.55
C LEU A 97 14.51 23.44 -12.14
N ASP A 98 15.35 22.88 -11.27
CA ASP A 98 16.62 23.48 -10.87
C ASP A 98 17.62 23.54 -12.04
N GLN A 99 17.69 22.49 -12.86
CA GLN A 99 18.47 22.50 -14.09
C GLN A 99 17.98 23.60 -15.05
N ALA A 100 16.67 23.67 -15.30
CA ALA A 100 16.09 24.71 -16.15
C ALA A 100 16.40 26.12 -15.62
N LYS A 101 16.32 26.32 -14.30
CA LYS A 101 16.69 27.58 -13.64
C LYS A 101 18.16 27.94 -13.86
N SER A 102 19.07 26.96 -13.78
CA SER A 102 20.49 27.16 -14.06
C SER A 102 20.72 27.62 -15.50
N VAL A 103 20.07 26.98 -16.47
CA VAL A 103 20.15 27.36 -17.89
C VAL A 103 19.68 28.79 -18.12
N VAL A 104 18.56 29.20 -17.52
CA VAL A 104 18.07 30.59 -17.61
C VAL A 104 19.07 31.60 -17.02
N GLN A 105 19.73 31.25 -15.91
CA GLN A 105 20.74 32.10 -15.28
C GLN A 105 21.98 32.29 -16.18
N GLN A 106 22.42 31.23 -16.85
CA GLN A 106 23.52 31.28 -17.81
C GLN A 106 23.17 32.12 -19.04
N ALA A 107 21.95 31.97 -19.57
CA ALA A 107 21.44 32.77 -20.69
C ALA A 107 21.41 34.27 -20.34
N ARG A 108 20.89 34.64 -19.15
CA ARG A 108 20.92 36.04 -18.66
C ARG A 108 22.34 36.60 -18.54
N THR A 109 23.28 35.79 -18.09
CA THR A 109 24.68 36.22 -17.96
C THR A 109 25.27 36.52 -19.34
N ARG A 110 25.01 35.65 -20.33
CA ARG A 110 25.41 35.88 -21.74
C ARG A 110 24.73 37.11 -22.34
N GLU A 111 23.43 37.31 -22.11
CA GLU A 111 22.68 38.50 -22.56
C GLU A 111 23.33 39.78 -22.03
N ASN A 112 23.69 39.82 -20.74
CA ASN A 112 24.36 40.97 -20.14
C ASN A 112 25.76 41.22 -20.75
N VAL A 113 26.52 40.16 -21.05
CA VAL A 113 27.84 40.28 -21.70
C VAL A 113 27.68 40.80 -23.13
N LEU A 114 26.74 40.24 -23.90
CA LEU A 114 26.46 40.65 -25.27
C LEU A 114 25.95 42.10 -25.32
N GLY A 115 25.07 42.50 -24.40
CA GLY A 115 24.60 43.88 -24.27
C GLY A 115 25.72 44.87 -23.96
N ARG A 116 26.71 44.47 -23.14
CA ARG A 116 27.92 45.29 -22.90
C ARG A 116 28.78 45.42 -24.14
N GLN A 117 28.97 44.34 -24.90
CA GLN A 117 29.73 44.36 -26.15
C GLN A 117 29.04 45.18 -27.24
N LEU A 118 27.72 45.08 -27.38
CA LEU A 118 26.93 45.90 -28.31
C LEU A 118 27.05 47.39 -28.00
N ARG A 119 26.91 47.79 -26.72
CA ARG A 119 27.11 49.18 -26.29
C ARG A 119 28.54 49.68 -26.50
N ALA A 120 29.53 48.79 -26.35
CA ALA A 120 30.92 49.13 -26.64
C ALA A 120 31.13 49.40 -28.14
N VAL A 121 30.50 48.62 -29.03
CA VAL A 121 30.56 48.83 -30.49
C VAL A 121 29.82 50.10 -30.93
N GLU A 122 28.67 50.42 -30.31
CA GLU A 122 27.91 51.65 -30.61
C GLU A 122 28.64 52.94 -30.19
N THR A 123 29.65 52.86 -29.31
CA THR A 123 30.42 54.02 -28.84
C THR A 123 31.73 54.27 -29.60
N LEU A 124 32.08 53.41 -30.57
CA LEU A 124 33.21 53.64 -31.48
C LEU A 124 32.80 54.54 -32.67
N PRO A 125 33.42 55.72 -32.86
CA PRO A 125 33.13 56.55 -34.02
C PRO A 125 33.83 55.98 -35.28
N GLY A 126 33.02 55.58 -36.26
CA GLY A 126 33.39 55.52 -37.67
C GLY A 126 34.37 54.42 -38.11
N SER A 127 33.83 53.46 -38.89
CA SER A 127 34.52 52.65 -39.89
C SER A 127 35.58 51.64 -39.41
N ALA A 128 35.13 50.42 -39.10
CA ALA A 128 35.92 49.20 -39.34
C ALA A 128 35.02 48.06 -39.85
N PRO A 129 35.48 47.18 -40.75
CA PRO A 129 34.64 46.21 -41.44
C PRO A 129 34.11 45.13 -40.49
N ILE A 130 32.86 44.72 -40.70
CA ILE A 130 32.11 43.68 -39.94
C ILE A 130 32.78 42.28 -40.00
N ALA A 131 33.88 42.13 -40.73
CA ALA A 131 34.51 40.84 -41.05
C ALA A 131 35.38 40.21 -39.93
N THR A 132 35.53 40.84 -38.76
CA THR A 132 36.33 40.30 -37.63
C THR A 132 35.55 40.22 -36.33
N LEU A 133 34.27 39.81 -36.39
CA LEU A 133 33.50 39.50 -35.19
C LEU A 133 33.52 37.98 -34.92
N PRO A 134 33.89 37.53 -33.71
CA PRO A 134 34.01 36.12 -33.35
C PRO A 134 32.63 35.53 -33.08
N PHE A 135 31.75 35.50 -34.09
CA PHE A 135 30.48 34.76 -34.00
C PHE A 135 30.67 33.26 -34.22
N ALA A 136 31.86 32.82 -34.66
CA ALA A 136 32.16 31.46 -35.08
C ALA A 136 32.29 30.42 -33.94
N GLN A 137 32.42 30.81 -32.67
CA GLN A 137 32.58 29.87 -31.54
C GLN A 137 31.28 29.54 -30.80
N SER A 138 30.14 30.08 -31.27
CA SER A 138 28.86 29.97 -30.55
C SER A 138 27.96 28.84 -31.02
N GLN A 139 28.20 28.28 -32.21
CA GLN A 139 27.36 27.23 -32.81
C GLN A 139 27.70 25.83 -32.29
N ASP A 140 28.99 25.53 -32.05
CA ASP A 140 29.43 24.19 -31.60
C ASP A 140 28.91 23.77 -30.22
N LEU A 141 28.49 24.72 -29.36
CA LEU A 141 27.96 24.43 -28.02
C LEU A 141 26.43 24.30 -27.96
N LEU A 142 25.72 24.63 -29.05
CA LEU A 142 24.27 24.46 -29.15
C LEU A 142 23.89 23.03 -29.59
N ASP A 143 24.74 22.40 -30.40
CA ASP A 143 24.54 20.99 -30.82
C ASP A 143 24.80 20.02 -29.66
N ASP A 144 25.84 20.24 -28.84
CA ASP A 144 26.15 19.39 -27.67
C ASP A 144 25.03 19.39 -26.60
N VAL A 145 24.24 20.46 -26.49
CA VAL A 145 23.16 20.56 -25.48
C VAL A 145 21.84 19.95 -26.00
N LEU A 146 21.69 19.80 -27.30
CA LEU A 146 20.50 19.19 -27.91
C LEU A 146 20.63 17.67 -28.07
N ASP A 147 21.85 17.13 -28.14
CA ASP A 147 22.11 15.69 -28.37
C ASP A 147 22.08 14.84 -27.08
N GLU A 148 22.33 15.42 -25.89
CA GLU A 148 22.22 14.70 -24.60
C GLU A 148 20.76 14.40 -24.16
N GLY A 149 19.76 14.78 -24.96
CA GLY A 149 18.34 14.67 -24.62
C GLY A 149 17.59 13.47 -25.16
N ASP A 150 18.16 12.66 -26.07
CA ASP A 150 17.41 11.62 -26.82
C ASP A 150 17.63 10.17 -26.31
N ASP A 151 18.50 9.96 -25.31
CA ASP A 151 18.73 8.64 -24.70
C ASP A 151 18.04 8.51 -23.34
N ALA A 152 16.70 8.33 -23.31
CA ALA A 152 15.96 7.86 -22.11
C ALA A 152 14.64 7.14 -22.43
#